data_AF-A0AAI9XI60-F1
#
_entry.id   AF-A0AAI9XI60-F1
#
_cell.length_a   1.000
_cell.length_b   1.000
_cell.length_c   1.000
_cell.angle_alpha   90.00
_cell.angle_beta   90.00
_cell.angle_gamma   90.00
#
_symmetry.space_group_name_H-M   'P 1'
#
loop_
_entity.id
_entity.type
_entity.pdbx_description
1 polymer ?
#
loop_
_entity_poly.entity_id
_entity_poly.type
_entity_poly.pdbx_seq_one_letter_code
_entity_poly.pdbx_strand_id
1 'polypeptide(L)'
;MSTFCITPRCGLCRFRLHDGELIIIGEPGSISSHCLSDLTIVKAGQSSEEMVYERIMVDLQKSRYITCVGDCSHLDGKTTGCHVECANQITPWPVTEAIEVLAFEYEPTAHEKDDRRRWLHHKLSVLLDKVLLRLPRELCSLIAGLCLRSYAVECARALRAVPSGDSSIQLSSKIWGHFTDFEGSSYLSSLSNNNDDCHTQLMYVPKSMSTVTTIYLAEDYFGVRLISFCGGSTPTVENCRDLWWRAMDLESSPTLVAQNKGPKLRCFVPKDATLKQQQLTNVLWAIPPPKMPRMVQLERSPEATKMSAVLCNNPSIVAYSVHWDTRIMSIHTHTLKEELSMYQNRDNGIWLFFPLYRNEKVVEVWIRGSERLDLALLFRTSHGRTLVFGPHLSMQPRTRLALIDVLPQDVETRIFIEKSPVGIRNVAFESPSPETASSHSISLPQPTYKIPISTLQTPWFYSTASLDGVEDILPCVRSMGGRTRIIGLLLHYIDGHEACLGQRLVWNIC
;
A
#
# COMPACT_ATOMS: atom_id res chain seq x y z
N MET A 1 12.99 -4.53 30.99
CA MET A 1 12.69 -3.46 30.02
C MET A 1 11.74 -4.04 29.00
N SER A 2 10.50 -3.58 28.99
CA SER A 2 9.54 -3.94 27.94
C SER A 2 9.88 -3.17 26.66
N THR A 3 9.73 -3.85 25.51
CA THR A 3 9.84 -3.22 24.19
C THR A 3 8.48 -3.29 23.53
N PHE A 4 7.89 -2.14 23.23
CA PHE A 4 6.56 -2.03 22.62
C PHE A 4 6.69 -1.71 21.13
N CYS A 5 5.94 -2.47 20.34
CA CYS A 5 5.77 -2.23 18.92
C CYS A 5 4.60 -1.28 18.68
N ILE A 6 4.87 -0.06 18.24
CA ILE A 6 3.81 0.93 18.04
C ILE A 6 3.64 1.36 16.59
N THR A 7 2.44 1.83 16.27
CA THR A 7 2.15 2.53 15.02
C THR A 7 3.08 3.73 14.82
N PRO A 8 3.47 4.07 13.58
CA PRO A 8 4.29 5.24 13.28
C PRO A 8 3.58 6.59 13.49
N ARG A 9 2.28 6.56 13.76
CA ARG A 9 1.43 7.73 13.89
C ARG A 9 0.62 7.67 15.17
N CYS A 10 0.30 8.86 15.68
CA CYS A 10 -0.67 9.01 16.74
C CYS A 10 -2.04 8.50 16.28
N GLY A 11 -2.67 7.61 17.04
CA GLY A 11 -4.01 7.08 16.76
C GLY A 11 -5.13 8.13 16.75
N LEU A 12 -4.90 9.32 17.31
CA LEU A 12 -5.89 10.41 17.41
C LEU A 12 -5.66 11.48 16.33
N CYS A 13 -4.53 12.18 16.37
CA CYS A 13 -4.27 13.28 15.42
C CYS A 13 -3.68 12.81 14.07
N ARG A 14 -3.20 11.56 14.00
CA ARG A 14 -2.68 10.90 12.79
C ARG A 14 -1.41 11.52 12.19
N PHE A 15 -0.78 12.43 12.92
CA PHE A 15 0.57 12.88 12.63
C PHE A 15 1.60 11.86 13.12
N ARG A 16 2.80 11.93 12.55
CA ARG A 16 3.92 11.05 12.88
C ARG A 16 4.31 11.23 14.34
N LEU A 17 4.63 10.13 15.01
CA LEU A 17 5.29 10.16 16.32
C LEU A 17 6.78 10.40 16.09
N HIS A 18 7.32 11.41 16.75
CA HIS A 18 8.72 11.80 16.67
C HIS A 18 9.46 11.48 17.96
N ASP A 19 10.75 11.23 17.82
CA ASP A 19 11.65 11.03 18.97
C ASP A 19 11.62 12.28 19.86
N GLY A 20 11.51 12.07 21.18
CA GLY A 20 11.40 13.14 22.17
C GLY A 20 9.96 13.58 22.51
N GLU A 21 8.94 13.06 21.82
CA GLU A 21 7.54 13.36 22.15
C GLU A 21 7.02 12.46 23.29
N LEU A 22 6.16 13.03 24.14
CA LEU A 22 5.44 12.25 25.16
C LEU A 22 4.29 11.46 24.52
N ILE A 23 4.34 10.14 24.67
CA ILE A 23 3.38 9.20 24.09
C ILE A 23 2.72 8.32 25.15
N ILE A 24 1.49 7.90 24.87
CA ILE A 24 0.75 6.84 25.59
C ILE A 24 0.39 5.72 24.63
N ILE A 25 0.18 4.52 25.17
CA ILE A 25 -0.32 3.36 24.42
C ILE A 25 -1.82 3.23 24.63
N GLY A 26 -2.57 3.10 23.54
CA GLY A 26 -3.95 2.58 23.60
C GLY A 26 -3.91 1.06 23.52
N GLU A 27 -4.19 0.37 24.64
CA GLU A 27 -4.41 -1.08 24.64
C GLU A 27 -5.89 -1.39 24.33
N PRO A 28 -6.20 -2.32 23.42
CA PRO A 28 -7.56 -2.82 23.26
C PRO A 28 -7.91 -3.71 24.46
N GLY A 29 -8.81 -3.24 25.32
CA GLY A 29 -9.47 -4.07 26.32
C GLY A 29 -8.80 -4.16 27.69
N SER A 30 -8.64 -3.05 28.40
CA SER A 30 -8.94 -2.94 29.84
C SER A 30 -8.51 -1.56 30.36
N ILE A 31 -9.47 -0.78 30.87
CA ILE A 31 -9.37 -0.04 32.15
C ILE A 31 -10.79 0.43 32.46
N SER A 32 -11.26 0.03 33.63
CA SER A 32 -12.53 0.39 34.24
C SER A 32 -12.64 1.89 34.49
N SER A 33 -13.86 2.38 34.33
CA SER A 33 -14.35 3.73 34.57
C SER A 33 -14.13 4.25 36.00
N HIS A 34 -12.95 4.70 36.38
CA HIS A 34 -12.80 5.58 37.55
C HIS A 34 -11.61 6.53 37.36
N CYS A 35 -11.90 7.83 37.43
CA CYS A 35 -11.01 8.99 37.58
C CYS A 35 -9.69 9.01 36.76
N LEU A 36 -9.53 10.10 36.00
CA LEU A 36 -8.29 10.54 35.31
C LEU A 36 -7.10 10.84 36.25
N SER A 37 -7.05 10.25 37.44
CA SER A 37 -5.96 10.37 38.41
C SER A 37 -5.04 9.14 38.47
N ASP A 38 -5.43 7.98 37.91
CA ASP A 38 -4.62 6.74 38.00
C ASP A 38 -4.47 5.97 36.68
N LEU A 39 -4.46 6.69 35.54
CA LEU A 39 -3.57 6.25 34.46
C LEU A 39 -2.15 6.48 34.98
N THR A 40 -1.25 5.52 34.82
CA THR A 40 0.18 5.70 35.09
C THR A 40 0.74 6.74 34.11
N ILE A 41 0.40 8.00 34.36
CA ILE A 41 1.08 9.18 33.86
C ILE A 41 2.49 8.98 34.39
N VAL A 42 3.43 8.63 33.51
CA VAL A 42 4.82 8.78 33.90
C VAL A 42 5.02 10.28 34.05
N LYS A 43 4.90 10.76 35.29
CA LYS A 43 4.94 12.17 35.68
C LYS A 43 6.15 12.82 35.03
N ALA A 44 5.90 13.64 34.01
CA ALA A 44 6.85 14.61 33.51
C ALA A 44 7.15 15.58 34.65
N GLY A 45 8.38 15.55 35.13
CA GLY A 45 8.84 16.36 36.25
C GLY A 45 10.34 16.56 36.19
N GLN A 46 10.84 16.99 35.03
CA GLN A 46 12.02 17.83 34.77
C GLN A 46 12.52 17.58 33.33
N SER A 47 12.82 18.68 32.64
CA SER A 47 13.36 18.74 31.29
C SER A 47 14.65 17.92 31.17
N SER A 48 14.78 17.16 30.08
CA SER A 48 16.05 16.55 29.69
C SER A 48 16.37 16.91 28.25
N GLU A 49 17.66 17.17 28.05
CA GLU A 49 18.32 17.64 26.85
C GLU A 49 18.39 16.58 25.72
N GLU A 50 18.76 17.08 24.53
CA GLU A 50 18.99 16.41 23.23
C GLU A 50 19.31 14.91 23.27
N MET A 51 18.63 14.15 22.38
CA MET A 51 18.97 12.75 22.08
C MET A 51 19.13 12.50 20.58
N VAL A 52 20.12 11.67 20.25
CA VAL A 52 20.66 11.36 18.91
C VAL A 52 20.23 9.95 18.44
N TYR A 53 19.65 9.89 17.24
CA TYR A 53 19.50 8.82 16.22
C TYR A 53 19.14 7.34 16.55
N GLU A 54 18.21 6.84 15.70
CA GLU A 54 17.82 5.46 15.32
C GLU A 54 16.65 4.75 16.04
N ARG A 55 15.42 4.99 15.54
CA ARG A 55 14.21 4.12 15.55
C ARG A 55 13.63 3.68 16.90
N ILE A 56 14.12 4.22 18.01
CA ILE A 56 13.76 3.76 19.36
C ILE A 56 13.43 4.97 20.22
N MET A 57 12.14 5.14 20.53
CA MET A 57 11.71 6.10 21.55
C MET A 57 11.84 5.41 22.91
N VAL A 58 12.30 6.12 23.94
CA VAL A 58 12.45 5.55 25.29
C VAL A 58 11.65 6.40 26.26
N ASP A 59 10.76 5.78 27.05
CA ASP A 59 10.05 6.52 28.10
C ASP A 59 10.89 6.68 29.37
N LEU A 60 10.35 7.45 30.30
CA LEU A 60 10.94 7.74 31.61
C LEU A 60 11.12 6.49 32.50
N GLN A 61 10.47 5.35 32.19
CA GLN A 61 10.69 4.05 32.85
C GLN A 61 11.71 3.17 32.11
N LYS A 62 12.37 3.73 31.09
CA LYS A 62 13.28 3.04 30.16
C LYS A 62 12.61 1.97 29.30
N SER A 63 11.29 2.01 29.12
CA SER A 63 10.61 1.18 28.13
C SER A 63 10.97 1.66 26.73
N ARG A 64 11.21 0.73 25.81
CA ARG A 64 11.60 1.04 24.43
C ARG A 64 10.37 0.94 23.53
N TYR A 65 10.14 1.92 22.70
CA TYR A 65 9.06 1.94 21.72
C TYR A 65 9.70 1.93 20.34
N ILE A 66 9.42 0.89 19.58
CA ILE A 66 9.94 0.71 18.24
C ILE A 66 8.80 0.95 17.28
N THR A 67 9.01 1.88 16.35
CA THR A 67 8.07 2.12 15.27
C THR A 67 8.01 0.87 14.39
N CYS A 68 6.85 0.23 14.22
CA CYS A 68 6.78 -0.88 13.27
C CYS A 68 6.87 -0.36 11.84
N VAL A 69 7.98 -0.67 11.20
CA VAL A 69 8.27 -0.40 9.79
C VAL A 69 8.12 -1.65 8.91
N GLY A 70 7.35 -2.64 9.39
CA GLY A 70 7.03 -3.85 8.65
C GLY A 70 7.93 -5.04 8.96
N ASP A 71 9.22 -4.86 9.20
CA ASP A 71 10.18 -5.96 9.49
C ASP A 71 10.14 -6.46 10.95
N CYS A 72 9.01 -6.25 11.62
CA CYS A 72 8.91 -6.37 13.06
C CYS A 72 8.36 -7.77 13.43
N SER A 73 9.11 -8.58 14.19
CA SER A 73 8.80 -9.99 14.50
C SER A 73 7.76 -10.20 15.60
N HIS A 74 6.83 -9.26 15.77
CA HIS A 74 5.97 -9.21 16.95
C HIS A 74 4.91 -10.32 16.91
N LEU A 75 5.23 -11.42 17.60
CA LEU A 75 4.37 -12.55 17.95
C LEU A 75 3.26 -12.17 18.95
N ASP A 76 3.35 -11.00 19.61
CA ASP A 76 2.40 -10.53 20.64
C ASP A 76 1.70 -9.19 20.32
N GLY A 77 1.60 -8.85 19.04
CA GLY A 77 0.69 -7.79 18.57
C GLY A 77 1.29 -6.39 18.48
N LYS A 78 0.60 -5.58 17.67
CA LYS A 78 0.87 -4.18 17.36
C LYS A 78 -0.01 -3.33 18.27
N THR A 79 0.55 -2.32 18.96
CA THR A 79 -0.24 -1.38 19.75
C THR A 79 -0.31 -0.01 19.05
N THR A 80 -1.30 0.81 19.42
CA THR A 80 -1.45 2.15 18.85
C THR A 80 -0.89 3.19 19.81
N GLY A 81 0.14 3.93 19.37
CA GLY A 81 0.69 5.04 20.12
C GLY A 81 -0.13 6.32 19.92
N CYS A 82 -0.24 7.16 20.94
CA CYS A 82 -0.87 8.49 20.84
C CYS A 82 -0.05 9.56 21.56
N HIS A 83 -0.01 10.79 21.03
CA HIS A 83 0.53 11.94 21.76
C HIS A 83 -0.29 12.16 23.04
N VAL A 84 0.39 12.42 24.16
CA VAL A 84 -0.27 12.76 25.44
C VAL A 84 -1.21 13.96 25.29
N GLU A 85 -0.78 15.00 24.59
CA GLU A 85 -1.57 16.21 24.33
C GLU A 85 -2.89 15.89 23.61
N CYS A 86 -2.84 14.99 22.62
CA CYS A 86 -4.03 14.60 21.85
C CYS A 86 -5.01 13.78 22.70
N ALA A 87 -4.49 12.91 23.57
CA ALA A 87 -5.30 12.11 24.49
C ALA A 87 -5.98 12.98 25.55
N ASN A 88 -5.30 14.01 26.05
CA ASN A 88 -5.92 14.97 26.96
C ASN A 88 -7.04 15.75 26.25
N GLN A 89 -6.81 16.18 25.01
CA GLN A 89 -7.76 16.98 24.23
C GLN A 89 -9.00 16.21 23.77
N ILE A 90 -8.92 14.89 23.54
CA ILE A 90 -10.08 14.09 23.11
C ILE A 90 -11.10 13.85 24.23
N THR A 91 -10.73 14.09 25.50
CA THR A 91 -11.59 13.97 26.68
C THR A 91 -12.89 14.80 26.53
N PRO A 92 -14.08 14.28 26.89
CA PRO A 92 -14.34 13.04 27.63
C PRO A 92 -14.61 11.81 26.74
N TRP A 93 -14.25 11.84 25.45
CA TRP A 93 -14.35 10.63 24.61
C TRP A 93 -13.24 9.65 25.03
N PRO A 94 -13.56 8.39 25.41
CA PRO A 94 -12.53 7.42 25.75
C PRO A 94 -11.52 7.23 24.61
N VAL A 95 -10.23 7.28 24.95
CA VAL A 95 -9.14 7.22 23.97
C VAL A 95 -9.17 5.91 23.17
N THR A 96 -9.52 4.79 23.79
CA THR A 96 -9.64 3.48 23.13
C THR A 96 -10.73 3.48 22.06
N GLU A 97 -11.92 3.99 22.37
CA GLU A 97 -13.01 4.14 21.40
C GLU A 97 -12.62 5.10 20.25
N ALA A 98 -11.98 6.23 20.59
CA ALA A 98 -11.52 7.19 19.60
C ALA A 98 -10.48 6.59 18.65
N ILE A 99 -9.51 5.84 19.18
CA ILE A 99 -8.51 5.12 18.39
C ILE A 99 -9.19 4.12 17.45
N GLU A 100 -10.16 3.35 17.94
CA GLU A 100 -10.89 2.40 17.11
C GLU A 100 -11.61 3.11 15.97
N VAL A 101 -12.32 4.20 16.24
CA VAL A 101 -13.02 4.98 15.21
C VAL A 101 -12.07 5.59 14.18
N LEU A 102 -10.93 6.10 14.64
CA LEU A 102 -9.96 6.81 13.81
C LEU A 102 -8.94 5.90 13.12
N ALA A 103 -8.97 4.59 13.42
CA ALA A 103 -8.03 3.64 12.86
C ALA A 103 -8.08 3.62 11.32
N PHE A 104 -6.90 3.45 10.72
CA PHE A 104 -6.74 3.34 9.29
C PHE A 104 -6.94 1.90 8.80
N GLU A 105 -7.45 1.77 7.59
CA GLU A 105 -7.43 0.50 6.86
C GLU A 105 -5.99 0.17 6.42
N TYR A 106 -5.17 1.18 6.10
CA TYR A 106 -3.74 1.04 5.79
C TYR A 106 -2.94 2.32 6.05
N GLU A 107 -1.62 2.22 6.09
CA GLU A 107 -0.73 3.39 6.28
C GLU A 107 -0.84 4.37 5.09
N PRO A 108 -1.17 5.66 5.32
CA PRO A 108 -1.38 6.63 4.24
C PRO A 108 -0.11 6.86 3.39
N THR A 109 -0.31 7.01 2.09
CA THR A 109 0.74 7.36 1.12
C THR A 109 1.27 8.79 1.34
N ALA A 110 2.42 9.12 0.75
CA ALA A 110 2.98 10.47 0.77
C ALA A 110 1.97 11.53 0.31
N HIS A 111 1.32 11.27 -0.82
CA HIS A 111 0.33 12.17 -1.42
C HIS A 111 -0.86 12.42 -0.49
N GLU A 112 -1.48 11.36 0.03
CA GLU A 112 -2.63 11.46 0.96
C GLU A 112 -2.30 12.26 2.22
N LYS A 113 -1.07 12.12 2.74
CA LYS A 113 -0.60 12.91 3.90
C LYS A 113 -0.49 14.39 3.57
N ASP A 114 0.03 14.70 2.39
CA ASP A 114 0.23 16.08 1.95
C ASP A 114 -1.10 16.76 1.64
N ASP A 115 -2.04 16.05 1.01
CA ASP A 115 -3.42 16.52 0.81
C ASP A 115 -4.11 16.82 2.14
N ARG A 116 -4.07 15.85 3.07
CA ARG A 116 -4.65 16.03 4.41
C ARG A 116 -4.04 17.22 5.13
N ARG A 117 -2.72 17.36 5.10
CA ARG A 117 -2.01 18.48 5.73
C ARG A 117 -2.44 19.82 5.11
N ARG A 118 -2.50 19.89 3.78
CA ARG A 118 -2.94 21.09 3.05
C ARG A 118 -4.38 21.45 3.40
N TRP A 119 -5.28 20.46 3.47
CA TRP A 119 -6.67 20.67 3.85
C TRP A 119 -6.80 21.21 5.27
N LEU A 120 -6.17 20.56 6.26
CA LEU A 120 -6.22 20.98 7.66
C LEU A 120 -5.69 22.41 7.82
N HIS A 121 -4.55 22.68 7.20
CA HIS A 121 -3.92 23.99 7.22
C HIS A 121 -4.81 25.06 6.60
N HIS A 122 -5.35 24.82 5.42
CA HIS A 122 -6.22 25.76 4.73
C HIS A 122 -7.51 26.04 5.54
N LYS A 123 -8.20 24.99 6.01
CA LYS A 123 -9.43 25.15 6.78
C LYS A 123 -9.20 25.90 8.07
N LEU A 124 -8.16 25.57 8.82
CA LEU A 124 -7.82 26.28 10.05
C LEU A 124 -7.42 27.73 9.78
N SER A 125 -6.64 27.99 8.73
CA SER A 125 -6.25 29.36 8.35
C SER A 125 -7.48 30.22 8.06
N VAL A 126 -8.46 29.69 7.32
CA VAL A 126 -9.71 30.40 7.00
C VAL A 126 -10.57 30.64 8.25
N LEU A 127 -10.60 29.69 9.19
CA LEU A 127 -11.29 29.88 10.46
C LEU A 127 -10.61 30.95 11.32
N LEU A 128 -9.28 30.92 11.41
CA LEU A 128 -8.50 31.90 12.16
C LEU A 128 -8.60 33.30 11.55
N ASP A 129 -8.58 33.46 10.22
CA ASP A 129 -8.78 34.75 9.54
C ASP A 129 -10.12 35.39 9.93
N LYS A 130 -11.16 34.56 10.11
CA LYS A 130 -12.51 35.02 10.51
C LYS A 130 -12.61 35.36 12.00
N VAL A 131 -11.91 34.64 12.86
CA VAL A 131 -12.00 34.80 14.32
C VAL A 131 -11.01 35.85 14.83
N LEU A 132 -9.79 35.85 14.31
CA LEU A 132 -8.69 36.73 14.69
C LEU A 132 -8.60 37.91 13.71
N LEU A 133 -9.68 38.69 13.62
CA LEU A 133 -9.85 39.81 12.69
C LEU A 133 -8.74 40.89 12.72
N ARG A 134 -7.88 40.87 13.75
CA ARG A 134 -6.77 41.81 13.94
C ARG A 134 -5.42 41.28 13.45
N LEU A 135 -5.32 40.01 13.08
CA LEU A 135 -4.10 39.42 12.58
C LEU A 135 -4.11 39.38 11.04
N PRO A 136 -2.99 39.72 10.38
CA PRO A 136 -2.82 39.47 8.96
C PRO A 136 -2.98 38.00 8.61
N ARG A 137 -3.43 37.72 7.39
CA ARG A 137 -3.65 36.36 6.87
C ARG A 137 -2.41 35.49 6.95
N GLU A 138 -1.24 36.08 6.76
CA GLU A 138 0.06 35.42 6.86
C GLU A 138 0.31 34.89 8.27
N LEU A 139 -0.03 35.67 9.29
CA LEU A 139 0.09 35.25 10.69
C LEU A 139 -0.96 34.17 11.03
N CYS A 140 -2.20 34.31 10.56
CA CYS A 140 -3.23 33.28 10.70
C CYS A 140 -2.80 31.95 10.06
N SER A 141 -2.17 32.01 8.88
CA SER A 141 -1.60 30.85 8.20
C SER A 141 -0.45 30.22 8.99
N LEU A 142 0.46 31.01 9.53
CA LEU A 142 1.56 30.51 10.37
C LEU A 142 1.03 29.81 11.64
N ILE A 143 0.07 30.44 12.33
CA ILE A 143 -0.58 29.87 13.51
C ILE A 143 -1.28 28.55 13.13
N ALA A 144 -1.98 28.51 12.00
CA ALA A 144 -2.63 27.28 11.53
C ALA A 144 -1.62 26.14 11.33
N GLY A 145 -0.45 26.43 10.77
CA GLY A 145 0.64 25.46 10.61
C GLY A 145 1.16 24.89 11.92
N LEU A 146 1.18 25.69 12.99
CA LEU A 146 1.61 25.24 14.33
C LEU A 146 0.52 24.42 15.05
N CYS A 147 -0.75 24.68 14.76
CA CYS A 147 -1.89 24.08 15.46
C CYS A 147 -2.52 22.86 14.77
N LEU A 148 -1.89 22.31 13.72
CA LEU A 148 -2.47 21.22 12.92
C LEU A 148 -2.82 19.97 13.72
N ARG A 149 -1.99 19.58 14.70
CA ARG A 149 -2.25 18.40 15.54
C ARG A 149 -3.50 18.60 16.38
N SER A 150 -3.58 19.72 17.09
CA SER A 150 -4.73 20.03 17.94
C SER A 150 -6.00 20.19 17.12
N TYR A 151 -5.92 20.84 15.96
CA TYR A 151 -7.08 20.97 15.08
C TYR A 151 -7.56 19.63 14.52
N ALA A 152 -6.65 18.72 14.17
CA ALA A 152 -7.02 17.37 13.76
C ALA A 152 -7.77 16.59 14.86
N VAL A 153 -7.40 16.77 16.13
CA VAL A 153 -8.12 16.17 17.26
C VAL A 153 -9.52 16.79 17.40
N GLU A 154 -9.67 18.11 17.21
CA GLU A 154 -11.01 18.74 17.18
C GLU A 154 -11.87 18.22 16.05
N CYS A 155 -11.31 18.05 14.85
CA CYS A 155 -12.03 17.40 13.74
C CYS A 155 -12.46 15.98 14.12
N ALA A 156 -11.58 15.21 14.77
CA ALA A 156 -11.91 13.85 15.22
C ALA A 156 -13.08 13.83 16.21
N ARG A 157 -13.15 14.78 17.15
CA ARG A 157 -14.24 14.85 18.14
C ARG A 157 -15.63 14.96 17.50
N ALA A 158 -15.74 15.57 16.33
CA ALA A 158 -16.99 15.66 15.59
C ALA A 158 -17.57 14.27 15.21
N LEU A 159 -16.71 13.25 15.10
CA LEU A 159 -17.12 11.88 14.76
C LEU A 159 -17.75 11.11 15.93
N ARG A 160 -17.60 11.58 17.17
CA ARG A 160 -18.13 10.91 18.37
C ARG A 160 -19.64 10.72 18.33
N ALA A 161 -20.37 11.60 17.64
CA ALA A 161 -21.82 11.63 17.65
C ALA A 161 -22.49 10.63 16.67
N VAL A 162 -21.72 9.90 15.86
CA VAL A 162 -22.29 9.05 14.81
C VAL A 162 -22.63 7.67 15.38
N PRO A 163 -23.92 7.23 15.32
CA PRO A 163 -24.33 5.93 15.82
C PRO A 163 -23.60 4.79 15.10
N SER A 164 -23.13 3.81 15.87
CA SER A 164 -22.57 2.55 15.34
C SER A 164 -23.65 1.47 15.42
N GLY A 165 -23.85 0.74 14.34
CA GLY A 165 -24.75 -0.42 14.32
C GLY A 165 -24.63 -1.17 13.01
N ASP A 166 -24.59 -2.50 13.09
CA ASP A 166 -24.60 -3.34 11.89
C ASP A 166 -25.97 -3.25 11.23
N SER A 167 -26.00 -3.11 9.90
CA SER A 167 -27.23 -3.07 9.12
C SER A 167 -27.29 -4.22 8.11
N SER A 168 -28.48 -4.77 7.94
CA SER A 168 -28.74 -5.82 6.94
C SER A 168 -29.43 -5.19 5.73
N ILE A 169 -28.91 -5.45 4.54
CA ILE A 169 -29.34 -4.81 3.30
C ILE A 169 -29.77 -5.86 2.28
N GLN A 170 -30.96 -5.71 1.74
CA GLN A 170 -31.51 -6.57 0.71
C GLN A 170 -31.25 -6.00 -0.68
N LEU A 171 -30.65 -6.82 -1.55
CA LEU A 171 -30.34 -6.45 -2.95
C LEU A 171 -31.58 -6.46 -3.86
N SER A 172 -32.71 -6.99 -3.40
CA SER A 172 -34.00 -6.96 -4.09
C SER A 172 -34.73 -5.62 -3.97
N SER A 173 -34.25 -4.73 -3.11
CA SER A 173 -34.86 -3.43 -2.82
C SER A 173 -33.94 -2.27 -3.20
N LYS A 174 -34.50 -1.05 -3.27
CA LYS A 174 -33.66 0.16 -3.38
C LYS A 174 -32.72 0.23 -2.18
N ILE A 175 -31.54 0.78 -2.40
CA ILE A 175 -30.54 0.98 -1.34
C ILE A 175 -30.18 2.45 -1.30
N TRP A 176 -30.25 3.01 -0.10
CA TRP A 176 -29.95 4.39 0.21
C TRP A 176 -28.73 4.45 1.14
N GLY A 177 -27.87 5.45 0.95
CA GLY A 177 -26.65 5.64 1.70
C GLY A 177 -26.67 6.91 2.54
N HIS A 178 -25.98 6.83 3.68
CA HIS A 178 -25.66 7.95 4.55
C HIS A 178 -24.15 8.20 4.49
N PHE A 179 -23.75 9.47 4.37
CA PHE A 179 -22.35 9.87 4.27
C PHE A 179 -21.98 10.83 5.39
N THR A 180 -20.78 10.66 5.93
CA THR A 180 -20.16 11.58 6.89
C THR A 180 -18.96 12.26 6.26
N ASP A 181 -18.95 13.59 6.31
CA ASP A 181 -17.79 14.36 5.87
C ASP A 181 -16.72 14.41 6.97
N PHE A 182 -15.49 14.12 6.57
CA PHE A 182 -14.36 14.16 7.48
C PHE A 182 -13.07 14.55 6.74
N GLU A 183 -12.37 15.54 7.27
CA GLU A 183 -11.09 16.04 6.73
C GLU A 183 -11.05 16.30 5.21
N GLY A 184 -12.19 16.74 4.64
CA GLY A 184 -12.30 17.12 3.24
C GLY A 184 -12.73 16.00 2.30
N SER A 185 -12.97 14.81 2.83
CA SER A 185 -13.52 13.66 2.10
C SER A 185 -14.90 13.31 2.65
N SER A 186 -15.74 12.73 1.80
CA SER A 186 -17.04 12.17 2.18
C SER A 186 -16.94 10.65 2.24
N TYR A 187 -17.36 10.07 3.36
CA TYR A 187 -17.24 8.65 3.66
C TYR A 187 -18.61 8.01 3.80
N LEU A 188 -18.78 6.81 3.23
CA LEU A 188 -19.99 6.03 3.40
C LEU A 188 -20.05 5.51 4.84
N SER A 189 -21.06 5.95 5.58
CA SER A 189 -21.24 5.65 7.00
C SER A 189 -22.15 4.46 7.21
N SER A 190 -23.27 4.41 6.49
CA SER A 190 -24.24 3.32 6.59
C SER A 190 -25.11 3.21 5.33
N LEU A 191 -25.74 2.06 5.17
CA LEU A 191 -26.70 1.77 4.11
C LEU A 191 -28.03 1.27 4.71
N SER A 192 -29.13 1.61 4.04
CA SER A 192 -30.50 1.24 4.41
C SER A 192 -31.31 0.90 3.16
N ASN A 193 -32.32 0.04 3.30
CA ASN A 193 -33.32 -0.16 2.25
C ASN A 193 -34.43 0.90 2.25
N ASN A 194 -34.48 1.74 3.30
CA ASN A 194 -35.46 2.81 3.43
C ASN A 194 -34.80 4.17 3.15
N ASN A 195 -35.57 5.08 2.56
CA ASN A 195 -35.24 6.49 2.54
C ASN A 195 -35.72 7.09 3.87
N ASP A 196 -34.78 7.46 4.73
CA ASP A 196 -35.03 8.07 6.03
C ASP A 196 -34.23 9.37 6.16
N ASP A 197 -34.36 10.06 7.30
CA ASP A 197 -33.72 11.37 7.52
C ASP A 197 -32.19 11.32 7.37
N CYS A 198 -31.56 10.15 7.54
CA CYS A 198 -30.11 9.96 7.42
C CYS A 198 -29.70 9.40 6.06
N HIS A 199 -30.49 8.49 5.47
CA HIS A 199 -30.20 7.77 4.22
C HIS A 199 -30.92 8.40 3.03
N THR A 200 -30.42 9.53 2.56
CA THR A 200 -31.07 10.34 1.51
C THR A 200 -30.48 10.14 0.12
N GLN A 201 -29.30 9.51 -0.01
CA GLN A 201 -28.63 9.32 -1.29
C GLN A 201 -28.93 7.95 -1.89
N LEU A 202 -29.60 7.90 -3.04
CA LEU A 202 -29.92 6.63 -3.73
C LEU A 202 -28.64 6.01 -4.31
N MET A 203 -28.25 4.85 -3.79
CA MET A 203 -27.04 4.11 -4.19
C MET A 203 -27.34 3.05 -5.25
N TYR A 204 -28.50 2.42 -5.17
CA TYR A 204 -28.84 1.32 -6.05
C TYR A 204 -30.35 1.20 -6.25
N VAL A 205 -30.72 0.84 -7.49
CA VAL A 205 -32.09 0.48 -7.88
C VAL A 205 -32.06 -0.92 -8.47
N PRO A 206 -32.85 -1.86 -7.92
CA PRO A 206 -32.92 -3.22 -8.45
C PRO A 206 -33.47 -3.23 -9.87
N LYS A 207 -32.78 -3.94 -10.76
CA LYS A 207 -33.18 -4.11 -12.17
C LYS A 207 -33.80 -5.50 -12.36
N SER A 208 -34.97 -5.57 -12.99
CA SER A 208 -35.73 -6.82 -13.15
C SER A 208 -35.01 -7.91 -13.98
N MET A 209 -34.01 -7.54 -14.78
CA MET A 209 -33.34 -8.44 -15.74
C MET A 209 -31.83 -8.63 -15.48
N SER A 210 -31.26 -8.01 -14.45
CA SER A 210 -29.81 -8.13 -14.15
C SER A 210 -29.60 -8.36 -12.65
N THR A 211 -28.97 -9.47 -12.31
CA THR A 211 -28.56 -9.76 -10.93
C THR A 211 -27.21 -9.10 -10.64
N VAL A 212 -27.08 -8.50 -9.46
CA VAL A 212 -25.78 -8.05 -8.96
C VAL A 212 -25.00 -9.30 -8.59
N THR A 213 -23.85 -9.50 -9.21
CA THR A 213 -22.94 -10.61 -8.93
C THR A 213 -21.77 -10.16 -8.07
N THR A 214 -21.38 -8.90 -8.20
CA THR A 214 -20.18 -8.38 -7.55
C THR A 214 -20.41 -6.97 -7.04
N ILE A 215 -19.92 -6.70 -5.83
CA ILE A 215 -19.89 -5.35 -5.26
C ILE A 215 -18.46 -4.89 -5.16
N TYR A 216 -18.20 -3.68 -5.62
CA TYR A 216 -16.91 -3.02 -5.50
C TYR A 216 -17.02 -1.86 -4.52
N LEU A 217 -16.13 -1.83 -3.54
CA LEU A 217 -15.97 -0.72 -2.60
C LEU A 217 -14.70 0.02 -2.97
N ALA A 218 -14.78 1.33 -3.21
CA ALA A 218 -13.59 2.17 -3.37
C ALA A 218 -13.33 2.91 -2.06
N GLU A 219 -12.13 2.78 -1.51
CA GLU A 219 -11.75 3.31 -0.21
C GLU A 219 -10.35 3.94 -0.22
N ASP A 220 -10.17 4.96 0.61
CA ASP A 220 -8.85 5.52 0.92
C ASP A 220 -8.31 4.91 2.24
N TYR A 221 -7.24 5.48 2.77
CA TYR A 221 -6.63 5.03 4.03
C TYR A 221 -7.57 5.12 5.24
N PHE A 222 -8.62 5.95 5.17
CA PHE A 222 -9.58 6.16 6.24
C PHE A 222 -10.81 5.29 6.07
N GLY A 223 -11.41 5.17 4.89
CA GLY A 223 -12.57 4.28 4.71
C GLY A 223 -13.25 4.34 3.35
N VAL A 224 -14.39 3.66 3.27
CA VAL A 224 -15.18 3.54 2.02
C VAL A 224 -15.73 4.89 1.60
N ARG A 225 -15.50 5.25 0.34
CA ARG A 225 -15.98 6.49 -0.29
C ARG A 225 -17.01 6.24 -1.36
N LEU A 226 -16.93 5.11 -2.05
CA LEU A 226 -17.85 4.75 -3.13
C LEU A 226 -18.19 3.27 -3.07
N ILE A 227 -19.41 2.94 -3.52
CA ILE A 227 -19.88 1.58 -3.73
C ILE A 227 -20.41 1.44 -5.15
N SER A 228 -20.09 0.32 -5.80
CA SER A 228 -20.59 -0.01 -7.14
C SER A 228 -21.20 -1.41 -7.14
N PHE A 229 -22.44 -1.49 -7.59
CA PHE A 229 -23.20 -2.74 -7.72
C PHE A 229 -23.16 -3.21 -9.17
N CYS A 230 -22.47 -4.32 -9.42
CA CYS A 230 -22.14 -4.78 -10.77
C CYS A 230 -22.72 -6.17 -11.06
N GLY A 231 -23.31 -6.32 -12.26
CA GLY A 231 -23.82 -7.60 -12.77
C GLY A 231 -22.88 -8.23 -13.81
N GLY A 232 -21.57 -8.24 -13.55
CA GLY A 232 -20.56 -8.84 -14.42
C GLY A 232 -19.61 -7.87 -15.15
N SER A 233 -19.79 -6.55 -15.01
CA SER A 233 -18.82 -5.54 -15.48
C SER A 233 -18.02 -4.94 -14.33
N THR A 234 -16.79 -4.49 -14.59
CA THR A 234 -16.02 -3.70 -13.63
C THR A 234 -16.45 -2.23 -13.64
N PRO A 235 -16.34 -1.52 -12.50
CA PRO A 235 -16.56 -0.09 -12.47
C PRO A 235 -15.47 0.66 -13.26
N THR A 236 -15.82 1.84 -13.79
CA THR A 236 -14.88 2.68 -14.53
C THR A 236 -13.93 3.38 -13.56
N VAL A 237 -12.62 3.20 -13.75
CA VAL A 237 -11.57 3.62 -12.80
C VAL A 237 -11.20 5.11 -12.94
N GLU A 238 -11.52 5.74 -14.07
CA GLU A 238 -11.02 7.07 -14.46
C GLU A 238 -11.38 8.21 -13.48
N ASN A 239 -12.42 8.03 -12.65
CA ASN A 239 -12.88 9.02 -11.66
C ASN A 239 -12.37 8.75 -10.22
N CYS A 240 -11.56 7.71 -10.00
CA CYS A 240 -11.20 7.22 -8.66
C CYS A 240 -9.68 7.18 -8.44
N ARG A 241 -8.95 8.21 -8.86
CA ARG A 241 -7.51 8.35 -8.54
C ARG A 241 -7.32 8.31 -7.02
N ASP A 242 -6.30 7.57 -6.59
CA ASP A 242 -5.89 7.36 -5.19
C ASP A 242 -6.82 6.51 -4.31
N LEU A 243 -7.84 5.86 -4.89
CA LEU A 243 -8.65 4.87 -4.17
C LEU A 243 -8.18 3.44 -4.42
N TRP A 244 -8.39 2.60 -3.42
CA TRP A 244 -8.21 1.16 -3.47
C TRP A 244 -9.56 0.48 -3.51
N TRP A 245 -9.62 -0.67 -4.16
CA TRP A 245 -10.85 -1.37 -4.43
C TRP A 245 -10.92 -2.66 -3.63
N ARG A 246 -11.98 -2.86 -2.85
CA ARG A 246 -12.38 -4.21 -2.41
C ARG A 246 -13.40 -4.75 -3.39
N ALA A 247 -13.25 -6.00 -3.76
CA ALA A 247 -14.23 -6.69 -4.58
C ALA A 247 -14.88 -7.78 -3.73
N MET A 248 -16.19 -7.93 -3.88
CA MET A 248 -16.99 -8.90 -3.16
C MET A 248 -17.82 -9.69 -4.14
N ASP A 249 -17.55 -10.99 -4.23
CA ASP A 249 -18.44 -11.92 -4.90
C ASP A 249 -19.63 -12.22 -4.00
N LEU A 250 -20.83 -12.14 -4.56
CA LEU A 250 -22.07 -12.37 -3.83
C LEU A 250 -22.50 -13.82 -3.86
N GLU A 251 -21.98 -14.66 -4.78
CA GLU A 251 -22.35 -16.08 -4.95
C GLU A 251 -23.87 -16.37 -4.78
N SER A 252 -24.74 -15.43 -5.18
CA SER A 252 -26.21 -15.47 -5.05
C SER A 252 -26.82 -15.14 -3.67
N SER A 253 -26.06 -14.62 -2.71
CA SER A 253 -26.63 -14.14 -1.44
C SER A 253 -27.46 -12.86 -1.67
N PRO A 254 -28.77 -12.86 -1.32
CA PRO A 254 -29.62 -11.70 -1.53
C PRO A 254 -29.44 -10.62 -0.45
N THR A 255 -28.65 -10.90 0.59
CA THR A 255 -28.53 -10.06 1.79
C THR A 255 -27.07 -9.81 2.16
N LEU A 256 -26.76 -8.53 2.38
CA LEU A 256 -25.47 -8.06 2.87
C LEU A 256 -25.57 -7.65 4.33
N VAL A 257 -24.52 -7.92 5.09
CA VAL A 257 -24.35 -7.34 6.42
C VAL A 257 -23.27 -6.28 6.35
N ALA A 258 -23.64 -5.03 6.61
CA ALA A 258 -22.72 -3.91 6.80
C ALA A 258 -22.10 -4.01 8.19
N GLN A 259 -20.77 -4.09 8.26
CA GLN A 259 -20.06 -4.02 9.53
C GLN A 259 -19.58 -2.59 9.76
N ASN A 260 -20.19 -1.93 10.75
CA ASN A 260 -19.90 -0.54 11.08
C ASN A 260 -19.11 -0.48 12.39
N LYS A 261 -17.97 0.20 12.39
CA LYS A 261 -17.20 0.52 13.60
C LYS A 261 -17.06 2.04 13.71
N GLY A 262 -18.13 2.67 14.19
CA GLY A 262 -18.25 4.13 14.31
C GLY A 262 -18.79 4.80 13.04
N PRO A 263 -18.27 5.96 12.62
CA PRO A 263 -18.86 6.85 11.61
C PRO A 263 -18.66 6.39 10.17
N LYS A 264 -18.00 5.26 9.94
CA LYS A 264 -17.60 4.79 8.62
C LYS A 264 -17.81 3.28 8.50
N LEU A 265 -18.23 2.89 7.31
CA LEU A 265 -18.35 1.50 6.93
C LEU A 265 -16.95 0.95 6.63
N ARG A 266 -16.62 -0.22 7.19
CA ARG A 266 -15.32 -0.88 6.96
C ARG A 266 -15.39 -1.98 5.93
N CYS A 267 -16.41 -2.81 6.03
CA CYS A 267 -16.63 -3.88 5.08
C CYS A 267 -18.10 -4.27 5.05
N PHE A 268 -18.48 -4.90 3.95
CA PHE A 268 -19.64 -5.78 3.93
C PHE A 268 -19.16 -7.21 4.09
N VAL A 269 -20.05 -8.09 4.52
CA VAL A 269 -19.87 -9.52 4.40
C VAL A 269 -21.19 -10.11 3.91
N PRO A 270 -21.18 -11.01 2.91
CA PRO A 270 -22.37 -11.79 2.60
C PRO A 270 -22.81 -12.55 3.84
N LYS A 271 -24.11 -12.57 4.15
CA LYS A 271 -24.61 -13.12 5.44
C LYS A 271 -24.12 -14.55 5.72
N ASP A 272 -23.94 -15.34 4.66
CA ASP A 272 -23.54 -16.75 4.72
C ASP A 272 -22.11 -16.98 4.22
N ALA A 273 -21.25 -15.95 4.24
CA ALA A 273 -19.89 -16.05 3.73
C ALA A 273 -19.00 -17.00 4.55
N THR A 274 -18.24 -17.84 3.85
CA THR A 274 -17.19 -18.66 4.43
C THR A 274 -15.99 -17.82 4.90
N LEU A 275 -15.20 -18.34 5.84
CA LEU A 275 -13.97 -17.69 6.32
C LEU A 275 -13.00 -17.33 5.17
N LYS A 276 -12.88 -18.19 4.15
CA LYS A 276 -12.03 -17.92 2.98
C LYS A 276 -12.55 -16.75 2.14
N GLN A 277 -13.87 -16.62 1.98
CA GLN A 277 -14.48 -15.47 1.31
C GLN A 277 -14.28 -14.18 2.11
N GLN A 278 -14.36 -14.25 3.44
CA GLN A 278 -14.05 -13.12 4.32
C GLN A 278 -12.58 -12.68 4.20
N GLN A 279 -11.65 -13.62 4.05
CA GLN A 279 -10.23 -13.31 3.85
C GLN A 279 -9.97 -12.62 2.50
N LEU A 280 -10.51 -13.16 1.40
CA LEU A 280 -10.33 -12.60 0.05
C LEU A 280 -10.99 -11.22 -0.13
N THR A 281 -12.15 -10.99 0.52
CA THR A 281 -12.85 -9.69 0.49
C THR A 281 -12.10 -8.59 1.25
N ASN A 282 -11.10 -8.93 2.07
CA ASN A 282 -10.29 -7.96 2.80
C ASN A 282 -9.09 -7.43 2.01
N VAL A 283 -8.82 -7.97 0.81
CA VAL A 283 -7.71 -7.50 -0.02
C VAL A 283 -8.10 -6.24 -0.79
N LEU A 284 -7.25 -5.23 -0.70
CA LEU A 284 -7.38 -3.98 -1.44
C LEU A 284 -6.59 -4.00 -2.75
N TRP A 285 -7.28 -3.79 -3.85
CA TRP A 285 -6.73 -3.81 -5.20
C TRP A 285 -6.56 -2.40 -5.75
N ALA A 286 -5.43 -2.07 -6.36
CA ALA A 286 -5.23 -0.75 -6.98
C ALA A 286 -6.17 -0.50 -8.17
N ILE A 287 -6.63 -1.58 -8.80
CA ILE A 287 -7.58 -1.58 -9.90
C ILE A 287 -8.61 -2.68 -9.58
N PRO A 288 -9.92 -2.45 -9.74
CA PRO A 288 -10.94 -3.45 -9.46
C PRO A 288 -10.77 -4.65 -10.39
N PRO A 289 -10.52 -5.86 -9.87
CA PRO A 289 -10.37 -7.04 -10.70
C PRO A 289 -11.74 -7.49 -11.22
N PRO A 290 -11.89 -7.89 -12.51
CA PRO A 290 -13.18 -8.30 -13.08
C PRO A 290 -13.75 -9.59 -12.48
N LYS A 291 -12.86 -10.40 -11.93
CA LYS A 291 -13.13 -11.64 -11.19
C LYS A 291 -12.06 -11.79 -10.13
N MET A 292 -12.33 -12.55 -9.08
CA MET A 292 -11.35 -12.73 -8.00
C MET A 292 -10.02 -13.30 -8.54
N PRO A 293 -8.89 -12.58 -8.37
CA PRO A 293 -7.60 -13.08 -8.80
C PRO A 293 -7.16 -14.27 -7.95
N ARG A 294 -6.47 -15.23 -8.58
CA ARG A 294 -5.83 -16.35 -7.89
C ARG A 294 -4.55 -15.85 -7.22
N MET A 295 -4.49 -15.94 -5.89
CA MET A 295 -3.31 -15.60 -5.10
C MET A 295 -2.25 -16.69 -5.19
N VAL A 296 -0.99 -16.29 -5.34
CA VAL A 296 0.21 -17.14 -5.30
C VAL A 296 1.16 -16.56 -4.27
N GLN A 297 1.47 -17.37 -3.26
CA GLN A 297 2.42 -17.02 -2.22
C GLN A 297 3.85 -17.33 -2.69
N LEU A 298 4.72 -16.31 -2.67
CA LEU A 298 6.11 -16.41 -3.06
C LEU A 298 7.01 -16.93 -1.92
N GLU A 299 6.71 -16.54 -0.69
CA GLU A 299 7.38 -16.99 0.54
C GLU A 299 6.36 -17.08 1.69
N ARG A 300 6.66 -17.85 2.74
CA ARG A 300 5.76 -17.96 3.90
C ARG A 300 5.55 -16.59 4.56
N SER A 301 4.32 -16.12 4.55
CA SER A 301 3.91 -14.80 5.03
C SER A 301 2.45 -14.79 5.47
N PRO A 302 2.02 -13.76 6.24
CA PRO A 302 0.62 -13.40 6.35
C PRO A 302 0.00 -13.11 4.97
N GLU A 303 -1.33 -13.13 4.91
CA GLU A 303 -2.08 -12.75 3.72
C GLU A 303 -1.80 -11.29 3.32
N ALA A 304 -1.81 -11.03 2.01
CA ALA A 304 -1.65 -9.68 1.49
C ALA A 304 -2.89 -8.83 1.79
N THR A 305 -2.67 -7.63 2.33
CA THR A 305 -3.76 -6.68 2.58
C THR A 305 -3.95 -5.70 1.42
N LYS A 306 -2.91 -5.46 0.61
CA LYS A 306 -2.90 -4.50 -0.50
C LYS A 306 -2.14 -5.01 -1.71
N MET A 307 -2.70 -4.85 -2.89
CA MET A 307 -2.19 -5.38 -4.15
C MET A 307 -2.18 -4.28 -5.23
N SER A 308 -0.99 -3.86 -5.67
CA SER A 308 -0.82 -2.96 -6.82
C SER A 308 -0.90 -3.73 -8.14
N ALA A 309 -1.22 -3.05 -9.24
CA ALA A 309 -1.23 -3.66 -10.56
C ALA A 309 0.05 -3.32 -11.33
N VAL A 310 0.66 -4.34 -11.93
CA VAL A 310 1.73 -4.23 -12.94
C VAL A 310 1.09 -4.57 -14.28
N LEU A 311 0.94 -3.57 -15.14
CA LEU A 311 0.40 -3.78 -16.48
C LEU A 311 1.41 -4.55 -17.32
N CYS A 312 0.91 -5.50 -18.10
CA CYS A 312 1.67 -6.36 -18.98
C CYS A 312 1.03 -6.38 -20.37
N ASN A 313 1.87 -6.47 -21.41
CA ASN A 313 1.47 -6.61 -22.82
C ASN A 313 0.64 -5.45 -23.40
N ASN A 314 0.48 -4.31 -22.69
CA ASN A 314 -0.01 -3.08 -23.29
C ASN A 314 1.02 -2.55 -24.32
N PRO A 315 0.61 -2.16 -25.55
CA PRO A 315 1.53 -1.69 -26.60
C PRO A 315 2.37 -0.46 -26.26
N SER A 316 1.95 0.32 -25.26
CA SER A 316 2.66 1.52 -24.80
C SER A 316 3.80 1.20 -23.83
N ILE A 317 3.90 -0.05 -23.37
CA ILE A 317 4.92 -0.50 -22.42
C ILE A 317 6.23 -0.69 -23.16
N VAL A 318 7.28 -0.04 -22.67
CA VAL A 318 8.62 -0.08 -23.26
C VAL A 318 9.66 -0.74 -22.37
N ALA A 319 9.40 -0.86 -21.06
CA ALA A 319 10.33 -1.49 -20.13
C ALA A 319 9.65 -1.90 -18.82
N TYR A 320 10.35 -2.73 -18.05
CA TYR A 320 10.05 -2.97 -16.64
C TYR A 320 11.22 -2.54 -15.76
N SER A 321 10.94 -2.11 -14.53
CA SER A 321 11.95 -1.92 -13.50
C SER A 321 11.59 -2.59 -12.21
N VAL A 322 12.62 -3.04 -11.50
CA VAL A 322 12.48 -3.72 -10.22
C VAL A 322 13.38 -3.06 -9.19
N HIS A 323 12.80 -2.69 -8.06
CA HIS A 323 13.53 -2.26 -6.88
C HIS A 323 13.75 -3.46 -5.98
N TRP A 324 15.00 -3.78 -5.68
CA TRP A 324 15.38 -4.87 -4.80
C TRP A 324 16.13 -4.32 -3.59
N ASP A 325 15.65 -4.62 -2.38
CA ASP A 325 16.31 -4.28 -1.11
C ASP A 325 16.06 -5.40 -0.10
N THR A 326 16.99 -6.36 -0.02
CA THR A 326 16.83 -7.66 0.67
C THR A 326 15.71 -8.58 0.12
N ARG A 327 14.72 -8.01 -0.57
CA ARG A 327 13.58 -8.60 -1.26
C ARG A 327 13.21 -7.77 -2.49
N ILE A 328 12.34 -8.31 -3.34
CA ILE A 328 11.67 -7.53 -4.38
C ILE A 328 10.71 -6.56 -3.70
N MET A 329 10.97 -5.26 -3.78
CA MET A 329 10.18 -4.22 -3.09
C MET A 329 9.05 -3.68 -3.97
N SER A 330 9.31 -3.55 -5.27
CA SER A 330 8.30 -3.17 -6.25
C SER A 330 8.72 -3.56 -7.66
N ILE A 331 7.74 -3.71 -8.53
CA ILE A 331 7.89 -3.85 -9.97
C ILE A 331 7.11 -2.71 -10.60
N HIS A 332 7.72 -2.06 -11.59
CA HIS A 332 7.18 -0.90 -12.27
C HIS A 332 7.16 -1.14 -13.78
N THR A 333 6.08 -0.69 -14.40
CA THR A 333 5.89 -0.69 -15.84
C THR A 333 6.22 0.70 -16.39
N HIS A 334 7.05 0.77 -17.43
CA HIS A 334 7.40 2.03 -18.08
C HIS A 334 6.65 2.20 -19.40
N THR A 335 6.15 3.40 -19.62
CA THR A 335 5.61 3.85 -20.92
C THR A 335 6.40 5.04 -21.43
N LEU A 336 6.23 5.41 -22.71
CA LEU A 336 6.89 6.59 -23.30
C LEU A 336 6.59 7.91 -22.56
N LYS A 337 5.48 7.98 -21.81
CA LYS A 337 5.21 9.07 -20.88
C LYS A 337 5.79 8.67 -19.53
N GLU A 338 7.06 8.97 -19.31
CA GLU A 338 7.75 8.57 -18.09
C GLU A 338 7.22 9.34 -16.87
N GLU A 339 6.98 8.62 -15.78
CA GLU A 339 6.80 9.18 -14.44
C GLU A 339 7.92 8.67 -13.53
N LEU A 340 8.87 9.55 -13.19
CA LEU A 340 10.08 9.20 -12.43
C LEU A 340 9.88 9.24 -10.91
N SER A 341 8.66 9.53 -10.45
CA SER A 341 8.31 9.63 -9.02
C SER A 341 8.65 8.34 -8.25
N MET A 342 8.61 7.19 -8.92
CA MET A 342 8.94 5.87 -8.36
C MET A 342 10.38 5.74 -7.84
N TYR A 343 11.34 6.51 -8.36
CA TYR A 343 12.73 6.46 -7.91
C TYR A 343 13.00 7.36 -6.68
N GLN A 344 12.06 8.24 -6.32
CA GLN A 344 12.24 9.17 -5.20
C GLN A 344 12.29 8.43 -3.86
N ASN A 345 13.22 8.83 -2.99
CA ASN A 345 13.41 8.28 -1.64
C ASN A 345 13.69 6.76 -1.60
N ARG A 346 14.18 6.18 -2.71
CA ARG A 346 14.56 4.76 -2.84
C ARG A 346 16.00 4.61 -3.26
N ASP A 347 16.85 5.41 -2.62
CA ASP A 347 18.28 5.33 -2.83
C ASP A 347 18.79 3.98 -2.31
N ASN A 348 18.28 3.48 -1.18
CA ASN A 348 18.74 2.19 -0.66
C ASN A 348 18.22 1.03 -1.53
N GLY A 349 19.11 0.11 -1.91
CA GLY A 349 18.80 -1.05 -2.76
C GLY A 349 19.38 -1.00 -4.17
N ILE A 350 18.95 -1.96 -4.98
CA ILE A 350 19.40 -2.24 -6.35
C ILE A 350 18.23 -2.07 -7.31
N TRP A 351 18.44 -1.30 -8.37
CA TRP A 351 17.44 -1.09 -9.42
C TRP A 351 17.81 -1.87 -10.68
N LEU A 352 16.96 -2.80 -11.08
CA LEU A 352 17.10 -3.55 -12.33
C LEU A 352 16.16 -2.95 -13.37
N PHE A 353 16.66 -2.67 -14.56
CA PHE A 353 15.87 -2.14 -15.68
C PHE A 353 15.94 -3.10 -16.86
N PHE A 354 14.78 -3.43 -17.43
CA PHE A 354 14.65 -4.37 -18.53
C PHE A 354 13.87 -3.70 -19.67
N PRO A 355 14.56 -3.14 -20.68
CA PRO A 355 13.89 -2.63 -21.87
C PRO A 355 13.25 -3.78 -22.64
N LEU A 356 12.06 -3.57 -23.14
CA LEU A 356 11.37 -4.47 -24.06
C LEU A 356 11.69 -4.09 -25.50
N TYR A 357 11.84 -5.09 -26.34
CA TYR A 357 11.92 -4.89 -27.78
C TYR A 357 10.54 -4.54 -28.33
N ARG A 358 10.53 -4.00 -29.55
CA ARG A 358 9.28 -3.71 -30.24
C ARG A 358 8.41 -4.96 -30.36
N ASN A 359 7.16 -4.85 -29.91
CA ASN A 359 6.20 -5.96 -29.86
C ASN A 359 6.61 -7.14 -28.97
N GLU A 360 7.60 -6.97 -28.09
CA GLU A 360 7.95 -7.99 -27.11
C GLU A 360 6.89 -8.04 -26.01
N LYS A 361 6.42 -9.24 -25.73
CA LYS A 361 5.35 -9.50 -24.77
C LYS A 361 5.83 -10.48 -23.70
N VAL A 362 5.38 -10.30 -22.47
CA VAL A 362 5.56 -11.28 -21.41
C VAL A 362 4.58 -12.42 -21.65
N VAL A 363 5.08 -13.66 -21.72
CA VAL A 363 4.29 -14.85 -22.04
C VAL A 363 4.14 -15.79 -20.85
N GLU A 364 5.13 -15.84 -19.97
CA GLU A 364 5.10 -16.70 -18.78
C GLU A 364 5.73 -15.99 -17.59
N VAL A 365 5.19 -16.30 -16.41
CA VAL A 365 5.68 -15.84 -15.13
C VAL A 365 6.12 -17.04 -14.31
N TRP A 366 7.36 -17.01 -13.84
CA TRP A 366 7.98 -18.07 -13.06
C TRP A 366 8.47 -17.56 -11.72
N ILE A 367 8.60 -18.47 -10.77
CA ILE A 367 9.27 -18.24 -9.49
C ILE A 367 10.48 -19.16 -9.37
N ARG A 368 11.54 -18.65 -8.74
CA ARG A 368 12.70 -19.41 -8.29
C ARG A 368 12.95 -19.06 -6.82
N GLY A 369 13.27 -20.04 -5.99
CA GLY A 369 13.46 -19.78 -4.56
C GLY A 369 12.15 -19.83 -3.78
N SER A 370 12.28 -19.97 -2.47
CA SER A 370 11.15 -19.90 -1.52
C SER A 370 11.53 -19.14 -0.26
N GLU A 371 12.77 -18.66 -0.18
CA GLU A 371 13.35 -17.96 0.95
C GLU A 371 13.76 -16.55 0.53
N ARG A 372 13.78 -15.63 1.49
CA ARG A 372 13.98 -14.20 1.24
C ARG A 372 15.15 -13.88 0.29
N LEU A 373 16.29 -14.54 0.48
CA LEU A 373 17.54 -14.21 -0.21
C LEU A 373 17.73 -14.96 -1.54
N ASP A 374 16.96 -16.01 -1.82
CA ASP A 374 17.04 -16.78 -3.07
C ASP A 374 15.86 -16.53 -4.02
N LEU A 375 14.80 -15.91 -3.49
CA LEU A 375 13.58 -15.58 -4.21
C LEU A 375 13.86 -14.67 -5.42
N ALA A 376 13.39 -15.12 -6.58
CA ALA A 376 13.32 -14.33 -7.79
C ALA A 376 12.00 -14.59 -8.52
N LEU A 377 11.41 -13.52 -9.05
CA LEU A 377 10.33 -13.60 -10.03
C LEU A 377 10.95 -13.52 -11.43
N LEU A 378 10.45 -14.28 -12.40
CA LEU A 378 10.99 -14.28 -13.75
C LEU A 378 9.90 -14.10 -14.79
N PHE A 379 10.16 -13.23 -15.76
CA PHE A 379 9.30 -13.08 -16.93
C PHE A 379 10.00 -13.69 -18.14
N ARG A 380 9.37 -14.69 -18.75
CA ARG A 380 9.74 -15.15 -20.08
C ARG A 380 8.98 -14.34 -21.12
N THR A 381 9.67 -13.88 -22.14
CA THR A 381 9.07 -13.08 -23.22
C THR A 381 8.84 -13.87 -24.50
N SER A 382 8.07 -13.31 -25.42
CA SER A 382 7.82 -13.83 -26.77
C SER A 382 9.09 -13.93 -27.63
N HIS A 383 10.15 -13.23 -27.25
CA HIS A 383 11.47 -13.28 -27.90
C HIS A 383 12.41 -14.31 -27.25
N GLY A 384 11.90 -15.14 -26.33
CA GLY A 384 12.69 -16.14 -25.62
C GLY A 384 13.66 -15.58 -24.60
N ARG A 385 13.58 -14.27 -24.29
CA ARG A 385 14.36 -13.64 -23.21
C ARG A 385 13.75 -13.96 -21.86
N THR A 386 14.61 -14.03 -20.85
CA THR A 386 14.24 -14.25 -19.45
C THR A 386 14.70 -13.08 -18.61
N LEU A 387 13.75 -12.29 -18.12
CA LEU A 387 13.99 -11.18 -17.20
C LEU A 387 13.99 -11.75 -15.78
N VAL A 388 15.07 -11.56 -15.03
CA VAL A 388 15.23 -12.14 -13.69
C VAL A 388 15.15 -11.04 -12.64
N PHE A 389 14.10 -11.09 -11.81
CA PHE A 389 13.85 -10.14 -10.74
C PHE A 389 14.31 -10.73 -9.41
N GLY A 390 15.62 -10.74 -9.20
CA GLY A 390 16.22 -11.26 -7.98
C GLY A 390 17.69 -11.62 -8.17
N PRO A 391 18.36 -12.07 -7.09
CA PRO A 391 19.79 -12.33 -7.13
C PRO A 391 20.15 -13.51 -8.05
N HIS A 392 21.34 -13.49 -8.61
CA HIS A 392 21.95 -14.64 -9.26
C HIS A 392 22.49 -15.61 -8.20
N LEU A 393 22.32 -16.91 -8.42
CA LEU A 393 22.78 -17.94 -7.49
C LEU A 393 24.06 -18.57 -8.04
N SER A 394 25.10 -18.68 -7.22
CA SER A 394 26.36 -19.33 -7.59
C SER A 394 26.28 -20.86 -7.64
N MET A 395 25.27 -21.43 -7.00
CA MET A 395 24.96 -22.85 -6.97
C MET A 395 23.58 -23.07 -7.58
N GLN A 396 23.35 -24.25 -8.16
CA GLN A 396 22.00 -24.64 -8.56
C GLN A 396 21.04 -24.44 -7.36
N PRO A 397 19.89 -23.75 -7.57
CA PRO A 397 18.95 -23.55 -6.49
C PRO A 397 18.52 -24.91 -5.94
N ARG A 398 18.49 -25.04 -4.60
CA ARG A 398 17.90 -26.22 -3.94
C ARG A 398 16.38 -26.30 -4.18
N THR A 399 15.79 -25.17 -4.55
CA THR A 399 14.38 -24.88 -4.79
C THR A 399 14.04 -24.95 -6.28
N ARG A 400 12.93 -25.59 -6.64
CA ARG A 400 12.51 -25.77 -8.04
C ARG A 400 12.05 -24.44 -8.65
N LEU A 401 12.35 -24.27 -9.94
CA LEU A 401 11.65 -23.31 -10.79
C LEU A 401 10.20 -23.77 -10.94
N ALA A 402 9.24 -22.87 -10.75
CA ALA A 402 7.83 -23.16 -10.94
C ALA A 402 7.17 -22.12 -11.83
N LEU A 403 6.43 -22.59 -12.84
CA LEU A 403 5.54 -21.77 -13.65
C LEU A 403 4.35 -21.39 -12.78
N ILE A 404 4.14 -20.09 -12.58
CA ILE A 404 3.05 -19.59 -11.74
C ILE A 404 1.94 -18.92 -12.53
N ASP A 405 2.20 -18.47 -13.76
CA ASP A 405 1.16 -17.99 -14.68
C ASP A 405 1.59 -17.99 -16.15
N VAL A 406 0.61 -18.06 -17.05
CA VAL A 406 0.78 -17.90 -18.50
C VAL A 406 -0.08 -16.72 -18.94
N LEU A 407 0.54 -15.71 -19.55
CA LEU A 407 -0.14 -14.48 -19.93
C LEU A 407 -0.60 -14.54 -21.39
N PRO A 408 -1.88 -14.22 -21.67
CA PRO A 408 -2.34 -13.95 -23.03
C PRO A 408 -1.49 -12.89 -23.73
N GLN A 409 -1.18 -13.14 -24.99
CA GLN A 409 -0.37 -12.22 -25.81
C GLN A 409 -1.23 -11.20 -26.54
N ASP A 410 -2.48 -11.53 -26.87
CA ASP A 410 -3.31 -10.69 -27.75
C ASP A 410 -4.12 -9.63 -27.01
N VAL A 411 -4.06 -9.64 -25.68
CA VAL A 411 -4.75 -8.68 -24.83
C VAL A 411 -3.79 -8.08 -23.81
N GLU A 412 -4.09 -6.86 -23.39
CA GLU A 412 -3.48 -6.29 -22.19
C GLU A 412 -3.86 -7.14 -20.98
N THR A 413 -2.86 -7.42 -20.15
CA THR A 413 -3.01 -8.18 -18.92
C THR A 413 -2.42 -7.40 -17.76
N ARG A 414 -2.67 -7.88 -16.54
CA ARG A 414 -2.05 -7.30 -15.35
C ARG A 414 -1.71 -8.39 -14.35
N ILE A 415 -0.63 -8.15 -13.63
CA ILE A 415 -0.22 -8.95 -12.48
C ILE A 415 -0.44 -8.09 -11.26
N PHE A 416 -1.12 -8.62 -10.26
CA PHE A 416 -1.25 -7.96 -8.98
C PHE A 416 -0.05 -8.33 -8.10
N ILE A 417 0.60 -7.34 -7.50
CA ILE A 417 1.75 -7.52 -6.60
C ILE A 417 1.46 -6.91 -5.24
N GLU A 418 1.86 -7.59 -4.16
CA GLU A 418 1.69 -7.08 -2.80
C GLU A 418 2.39 -5.71 -2.63
N LYS A 419 1.65 -4.70 -2.17
CA LYS A 419 2.21 -3.40 -1.76
C LYS A 419 2.45 -3.40 -0.26
N SER A 420 3.68 -3.72 0.11
CA SER A 420 4.07 -3.89 1.51
C SER A 420 5.44 -3.24 1.80
N PRO A 421 5.64 -2.66 3.00
CA PRO A 421 6.94 -2.11 3.39
C PRO A 421 8.02 -3.19 3.54
N VAL A 422 7.66 -4.48 3.60
CA VAL A 422 8.62 -5.61 3.69
C VAL A 422 8.87 -6.32 2.37
N GLY A 423 8.37 -5.76 1.26
CA GLY A 423 8.49 -6.32 -0.07
C GLY A 423 7.35 -7.26 -0.47
N ILE A 424 7.43 -7.72 -1.71
CA ILE A 424 6.41 -8.54 -2.38
C ILE A 424 6.58 -9.99 -1.92
N ARG A 425 5.57 -10.52 -1.23
CA ARG A 425 5.53 -11.92 -0.80
C ARG A 425 4.36 -12.67 -1.40
N ASN A 426 3.40 -11.94 -1.97
CA ASN A 426 2.24 -12.46 -2.66
C ASN A 426 2.08 -11.78 -4.01
N VAL A 427 1.65 -12.54 -5.00
CA VAL A 427 1.22 -12.06 -6.31
C VAL A 427 -0.12 -12.66 -6.65
N ALA A 428 -0.92 -12.01 -7.49
CA ALA A 428 -2.19 -12.57 -7.93
C ALA A 428 -2.41 -12.39 -9.43
N PHE A 429 -3.09 -13.37 -10.01
CA PHE A 429 -3.33 -13.46 -11.45
C PHE A 429 -4.82 -13.59 -11.75
N GLU A 430 -5.27 -12.90 -12.80
CA GLU A 430 -6.63 -13.07 -13.32
C GLU A 430 -6.74 -14.35 -14.19
N SER A 431 -5.63 -14.93 -14.63
CA SER A 431 -5.60 -16.17 -15.40
C SER A 431 -5.91 -17.39 -14.52
N PRO A 432 -6.47 -18.47 -15.12
CA PRO A 432 -6.56 -19.75 -14.42
C PRO A 432 -5.16 -20.26 -14.05
N SER A 433 -5.08 -21.19 -13.10
CA SER A 433 -3.81 -21.84 -12.79
C SER A 433 -3.24 -22.49 -14.05
N PRO A 434 -1.94 -22.31 -14.35
CA PRO A 434 -1.34 -23.02 -15.47
C PRO A 434 -1.47 -24.52 -15.22
N GLU A 435 -1.80 -25.28 -16.28
CA GLU A 435 -1.70 -26.74 -16.23
C GLU A 435 -0.23 -27.10 -16.00
N THR A 436 0.04 -28.06 -15.11
CA THR A 436 1.37 -28.65 -14.93
C THR A 436 1.73 -29.50 -16.15
N ALA A 437 1.90 -28.88 -17.31
CA ALA A 437 2.46 -29.54 -18.47
C ALA A 437 3.98 -29.63 -18.26
N SER A 438 4.47 -30.86 -18.17
CA SER A 438 5.89 -31.23 -18.08
C SER A 438 6.76 -30.70 -19.25
N SER A 439 6.16 -30.01 -20.23
CA SER A 439 6.81 -29.39 -21.39
C SER A 439 7.36 -27.99 -21.13
N HIS A 440 6.91 -27.28 -20.10
CA HIS A 440 7.41 -25.93 -19.82
C HIS A 440 8.80 -26.00 -19.17
N SER A 441 9.78 -25.39 -19.82
CA SER A 441 11.10 -25.15 -19.25
C SER A 441 11.51 -23.70 -19.46
N ILE A 442 12.33 -23.19 -18.55
CA ILE A 442 12.91 -21.86 -18.64
C ILE A 442 14.43 -21.96 -18.46
N SER A 443 15.16 -21.29 -19.34
CA SER A 443 16.61 -21.16 -19.25
C SER A 443 16.93 -19.88 -18.48
N LEU A 444 17.72 -20.03 -17.42
CA LEU A 444 18.26 -18.89 -16.69
C LEU A 444 19.52 -18.38 -17.40
N PRO A 445 19.70 -17.06 -17.56
CA PRO A 445 20.96 -16.51 -18.04
C PRO A 445 22.12 -16.98 -17.16
N GLN A 446 23.14 -17.58 -17.78
CA GLN A 446 24.33 -18.06 -17.08
C GLN A 446 25.53 -17.15 -17.41
N PRO A 447 26.36 -16.80 -16.42
CA PRO A 447 27.62 -16.12 -16.67
C PRO A 447 28.60 -17.05 -17.38
N THR A 448 29.24 -16.55 -18.43
CA THR A 448 30.29 -17.27 -19.19
C THR A 448 31.59 -17.40 -18.40
N TYR A 449 31.75 -16.59 -17.35
CA TYR A 449 32.95 -16.53 -16.50
C TYR A 449 32.60 -16.87 -15.05
N LYS A 450 33.63 -17.25 -14.27
CA LYS A 450 33.47 -17.47 -12.83
C LYS A 450 32.99 -16.20 -12.16
N ILE A 451 31.97 -16.33 -11.30
CA ILE A 451 31.46 -15.26 -10.45
C ILE A 451 32.65 -14.70 -9.65
N PRO A 452 32.85 -13.37 -9.61
CA PRO A 452 33.95 -12.80 -8.86
C PRO A 452 33.83 -13.19 -7.38
N ILE A 453 34.94 -13.58 -6.75
CA ILE A 453 34.95 -13.98 -5.35
C ILE A 453 34.77 -12.71 -4.51
N SER A 454 33.59 -12.51 -3.93
CA SER A 454 33.38 -11.53 -2.86
C SER A 454 33.53 -12.22 -1.51
N THR A 455 34.26 -11.57 -0.60
CA THR A 455 34.38 -11.98 0.81
C THR A 455 33.11 -11.70 1.62
N LEU A 456 32.15 -10.96 1.05
CA LEU A 456 30.87 -10.63 1.67
C LEU A 456 29.76 -11.49 1.07
N GLN A 457 28.82 -11.95 1.90
CA GLN A 457 27.56 -12.60 1.49
C GLN A 457 26.59 -11.58 0.83
N THR A 458 27.08 -10.78 -0.11
CA THR A 458 26.27 -9.82 -0.84
C THR A 458 25.55 -10.52 -1.98
N PRO A 459 24.25 -10.25 -2.18
CA PRO A 459 23.49 -10.76 -3.32
C PRO A 459 24.12 -10.26 -4.62
N TRP A 460 24.33 -11.17 -5.57
CA TRP A 460 24.86 -10.84 -6.89
C TRP A 460 23.71 -10.68 -7.87
N PHE A 461 23.87 -9.83 -8.88
CA PHE A 461 22.91 -9.69 -9.98
C PHE A 461 23.66 -9.89 -11.29
N TYR A 462 22.99 -10.52 -12.25
CA TYR A 462 23.61 -10.87 -13.53
C TYR A 462 22.79 -10.30 -14.69
N SER A 463 23.49 -9.60 -15.56
CA SER A 463 22.98 -9.04 -16.82
C SER A 463 24.07 -9.20 -17.87
N THR A 464 23.67 -9.45 -19.11
CA THR A 464 24.57 -9.56 -20.26
C THR A 464 23.89 -8.98 -21.49
N ALA A 465 24.66 -8.48 -22.44
CA ALA A 465 24.20 -7.89 -23.68
C ALA A 465 25.27 -8.05 -24.76
N SER A 466 24.86 -8.16 -26.03
CA SER A 466 25.79 -8.18 -27.15
C SER A 466 26.41 -6.80 -27.36
N LEU A 467 27.67 -6.73 -27.75
CA LEU A 467 28.28 -5.46 -28.21
C LEU A 467 28.15 -5.27 -29.73
N ASP A 468 27.67 -6.29 -30.43
CA ASP A 468 27.48 -6.22 -31.88
C ASP A 468 26.35 -5.26 -32.21
N GLY A 469 26.64 -4.29 -33.07
CA GLY A 469 25.65 -3.31 -33.53
C GLY A 469 25.24 -2.26 -32.48
N VAL A 470 26.03 -2.09 -31.41
CA VAL A 470 25.86 -0.98 -30.47
C VAL A 470 26.27 0.33 -31.15
N GLU A 471 25.37 1.30 -31.16
CA GLU A 471 25.56 2.65 -31.69
C GLU A 471 26.04 3.62 -30.59
N ASP A 472 25.46 3.53 -29.40
CA ASP A 472 25.75 4.43 -28.28
C ASP A 472 25.70 3.72 -26.92
N ILE A 473 26.45 4.24 -25.94
CA ILE A 473 26.54 3.72 -24.58
C ILE A 473 26.35 4.87 -23.59
N LEU A 474 25.24 4.85 -22.86
CA LEU A 474 24.93 5.82 -21.82
C LEU A 474 25.27 5.25 -20.42
N PRO A 475 26.24 5.83 -19.69
CA PRO A 475 26.55 5.40 -18.33
C PRO A 475 25.45 5.82 -17.35
N CYS A 476 24.94 4.87 -16.58
CA CYS A 476 24.02 5.12 -15.47
C CYS A 476 24.85 5.46 -14.22
N VAL A 477 24.67 6.68 -13.70
CA VAL A 477 25.48 7.18 -12.57
C VAL A 477 24.66 7.42 -11.32
N ARG A 478 25.30 7.28 -10.17
CA ARG A 478 24.71 7.53 -8.86
C ARG A 478 25.70 8.18 -7.90
N SER A 479 25.23 9.19 -7.16
CA SER A 479 26.00 9.77 -6.05
C SER A 479 25.91 8.87 -4.82
N MET A 480 27.05 8.39 -4.34
CA MET A 480 27.16 7.58 -3.12
C MET A 480 28.32 8.11 -2.27
N GLY A 481 28.03 8.56 -1.05
CA GLY A 481 29.02 9.13 -0.15
C GLY A 481 29.74 10.36 -0.72
N GLY A 482 29.00 11.23 -1.42
CA GLY A 482 29.54 12.42 -2.07
C GLY A 482 30.37 12.17 -3.33
N ARG A 483 30.43 10.91 -3.83
CA ARG A 483 31.13 10.55 -5.08
C ARG A 483 30.17 9.98 -6.10
N THR A 484 30.27 10.43 -7.34
CA THR A 484 29.56 9.84 -8.47
C THR A 484 30.21 8.51 -8.87
N ARG A 485 29.41 7.45 -8.98
CA ARG A 485 29.85 6.13 -9.46
C ARG A 485 28.97 5.67 -10.61
N ILE A 486 29.57 5.00 -11.59
CA ILE A 486 28.83 4.27 -12.62
C ILE A 486 28.27 3.00 -11.98
N ILE A 487 26.96 2.83 -12.04
CA ILE A 487 26.22 1.70 -11.46
C ILE A 487 25.65 0.76 -12.53
N GLY A 488 25.64 1.20 -13.79
CA GLY A 488 25.23 0.41 -14.95
C GLY A 488 25.48 1.14 -16.28
N LEU A 489 25.14 0.49 -17.38
CA LEU A 489 25.27 0.99 -18.75
C LEU A 489 23.97 0.71 -19.49
N LEU A 490 23.47 1.69 -20.26
CA LEU A 490 22.41 1.51 -21.24
C LEU A 490 23.04 1.50 -22.63
N LEU A 491 22.77 0.47 -23.40
CA LEU A 491 23.24 0.29 -24.77
C LEU A 491 22.11 0.60 -25.73
N HIS A 492 22.36 1.47 -26.71
CA HIS A 492 21.47 1.73 -27.84
C HIS A 492 22.04 1.03 -29.07
N TYR A 493 21.20 0.27 -29.78
CA TYR A 493 21.61 -0.47 -30.97
C TYR A 493 21.08 0.21 -32.23
N ILE A 494 21.77 -0.04 -33.35
CA ILE A 494 21.48 0.57 -34.66
C ILE A 494 20.05 0.26 -35.16
N ASP A 495 19.48 -0.87 -34.76
CA ASP A 495 18.11 -1.28 -35.08
C ASP A 495 17.04 -0.69 -34.15
N GLY A 496 17.45 0.16 -33.20
CA GLY A 496 16.61 0.87 -32.25
C GLY A 496 16.25 0.09 -30.98
N HIS A 497 16.78 -1.12 -30.76
CA HIS A 497 16.58 -1.78 -29.47
C HIS A 497 17.53 -1.25 -28.39
N GLU A 498 17.18 -1.50 -27.12
CA GLU A 498 18.01 -1.15 -25.97
C GLU A 498 18.38 -2.38 -25.16
N ALA A 499 19.53 -2.34 -24.48
CA ALA A 499 19.90 -3.30 -23.45
C ALA A 499 20.50 -2.59 -22.23
N CYS A 500 20.24 -3.12 -21.03
CA CYS A 500 20.78 -2.57 -19.79
C CYS A 500 21.73 -3.56 -19.11
N LEU A 501 22.90 -3.07 -18.70
CA LEU A 501 23.89 -3.80 -17.93
C LEU A 501 24.01 -3.17 -16.54
N GLY A 502 23.90 -3.97 -15.48
CA GLY A 502 23.95 -3.46 -14.10
C GLY A 502 22.67 -2.70 -13.72
N GLN A 503 22.84 -1.61 -12.95
CA GLN A 503 21.72 -0.83 -12.43
C GLN A 503 21.42 0.39 -13.29
N ARG A 504 20.13 0.65 -13.54
CA ARG A 504 19.64 1.92 -14.09
C ARG A 504 18.71 2.58 -13.10
N LEU A 505 19.12 3.77 -12.69
CA LEU A 505 18.28 4.76 -12.08
C LEU A 505 17.93 5.72 -13.23
N VAL A 506 16.65 5.87 -13.58
CA VAL A 506 16.25 6.91 -14.55
C VAL A 506 16.25 8.24 -13.80
N TRP A 507 17.46 8.73 -13.53
CA TRP A 507 17.73 10.10 -13.16
C TRP A 507 18.62 10.63 -14.28
N ASN A 508 18.08 11.57 -15.06
CA ASN A 508 18.67 12.25 -16.20
C ASN A 508 18.39 11.60 -17.57
N ILE A 509 17.27 12.01 -18.18
CA ILE A 509 17.34 12.49 -19.56
C ILE A 509 17.28 14.02 -19.44
N CYS A 510 18.47 14.63 -19.57
CA CYS A 510 18.78 16.06 -19.66
C CYS A 510 18.58 16.94 -18.42
#